data_AF-A0A969ZBC5-F1
#
_entry.id   AF-A0A969ZBC5-F1
#
_cell.length_a   1.000
_cell.length_b   1.000
_cell.length_c   1.000
_cell.angle_alpha   90.00
_cell.angle_beta   90.00
_cell.angle_gamma   90.00
#
_symmetry.space_group_name_H-M   'P 1'
#
loop_
_entity.id
_entity.type
_entity.pdbx_description
1 polymer ?
#
loop_
_entity_poly.entity_id
_entity_poly.type
_entity_poly.pdbx_seq_one_letter_code
_entity_poly.pdbx_strand_id
1 'polypeptide(L)'
;MQTKKEADLCMLKLTNLKKTYTVGDFVTNAVDGISIEFRQQEFVAILGPSGCGKTTLLNIIGALDRPDSGEISLYGNSLNEFSSKDLDMYRNHSLGFIFQTHNLVPHLSIVENVEMGMTLAGVGPKERRERALELLEQVGLIDHINKKPNQLSVGQSQRIAIARALANDPDIILADEPTGSVDSTTSIQIMNLLKEVAKDKLVIMVTHDTELADQYATRIVRLNDGRVIEDTNPYDSGEGDKVTKDLILNKTAMSFATSFLGALKNLKTKLGRTFLTAFASSIGIIGIALILALSQGMNREIDNFQRDTLGNYPLKVSYQYTNFEKIMDYRPDDLPTKPDIQEVIPYEPPSISGLMERNDITEDYVNYVKDYYNGEGKDNISALTIKYFMEYTILNKKEDADGTITYNKFYNENKTPVPTMPLPVSNSSATLLPDGDMFDTVYDIVAGTRPVHDPANKIFEVYLTVDEYNRIEMDILKGLGFDPELGKNIPYSEFIGRSLYLYPGTYDENNFDVNEAIELRISGIVRLKVPEGFTLFVKGIGYDSDL
;
A
#
# COMPACT_ATOMS: atom_id res chain seq x y z
N MET A 1 11.04 71.76 -44.99
CA MET A 1 10.68 70.71 -44.00
C MET A 1 11.95 70.36 -43.25
N GLN A 2 12.14 70.95 -42.07
CA GLN A 2 13.26 70.65 -41.19
C GLN A 2 13.02 69.25 -40.60
N THR A 3 14.04 68.40 -40.69
CA THR A 3 14.15 67.14 -39.96
C THR A 3 14.09 67.43 -38.45
N LYS A 4 12.91 67.24 -37.84
CA LYS A 4 12.79 67.08 -36.39
C LYS A 4 13.76 65.96 -35.97
N LYS A 5 14.60 66.21 -34.96
CA LYS A 5 15.50 65.21 -34.39
C LYS A 5 14.67 63.98 -33.96
N GLU A 6 15.17 62.76 -34.21
CA GLU A 6 14.56 61.51 -33.72
C GLU A 6 14.28 61.50 -32.21
N ALA A 7 14.95 62.37 -31.43
CA ALA A 7 14.77 62.55 -29.99
C ALA A 7 13.38 63.09 -29.56
N ASP A 8 12.58 63.67 -30.46
CA ASP A 8 11.27 64.27 -30.14
C ASP A 8 10.09 63.34 -30.47
N LEU A 9 10.26 62.03 -30.44
CA LEU A 9 9.18 61.06 -30.70
C LEU A 9 8.51 60.57 -29.42
N CYS A 10 7.17 60.53 -29.42
CA CYS A 10 6.37 59.94 -28.36
C CYS A 10 6.61 58.43 -28.29
N MET A 11 7.24 57.98 -27.21
CA MET A 11 7.54 56.56 -27.01
C MET A 11 6.49 55.88 -26.13
N LEU A 12 6.18 56.47 -24.98
CA LEU A 12 5.23 55.94 -24.00
C LEU A 12 4.16 56.99 -23.72
N LYS A 13 2.89 56.59 -23.79
CA LYS A 13 1.75 57.47 -23.53
C LYS A 13 0.80 56.82 -22.53
N LEU A 14 0.49 57.58 -21.49
CA LEU A 14 -0.49 57.25 -20.46
C LEU A 14 -1.72 58.12 -20.70
N THR A 15 -2.90 57.51 -20.77
CA THR A 15 -4.15 58.23 -21.05
C THR A 15 -5.17 57.93 -19.96
N ASN A 16 -5.47 58.94 -19.13
CA ASN A 16 -6.48 58.91 -18.07
C ASN A 16 -6.39 57.67 -17.17
N LEU A 17 -5.17 57.30 -16.78
CA LEU A 17 -4.94 56.12 -15.96
C LEU A 17 -5.57 56.28 -14.58
N LYS A 18 -6.25 55.23 -14.11
CA LYS A 18 -6.78 55.17 -12.75
C LYS A 18 -6.47 53.82 -12.11
N LYS A 19 -6.16 53.86 -10.81
CA LYS A 19 -5.96 52.69 -9.98
C LYS A 19 -6.44 52.95 -8.57
N THR A 20 -7.27 52.04 -8.09
CA THR A 20 -7.87 52.04 -6.78
C THR A 20 -7.48 50.76 -6.04
N TYR A 21 -7.12 50.87 -4.77
CA TYR A 21 -6.94 49.73 -3.89
C TYR A 21 -8.01 49.74 -2.82
N THR A 22 -8.62 48.56 -2.60
CA THR A 22 -9.61 48.34 -1.56
C THR A 22 -9.02 47.40 -0.51
N VAL A 23 -8.91 47.88 0.73
CA VAL A 23 -8.42 47.10 1.88
C VAL A 23 -9.47 47.17 2.99
N GLY A 24 -10.22 46.07 3.15
CA GLY A 24 -11.39 46.07 4.03
C GLY A 24 -12.42 47.09 3.55
N ASP A 25 -12.79 48.02 4.42
CA ASP A 25 -13.72 49.11 4.13
C ASP A 25 -13.03 50.38 3.56
N PHE A 26 -11.71 50.40 3.48
CA PHE A 26 -10.95 51.55 2.99
C PHE A 26 -10.67 51.44 1.50
N VAL A 27 -11.14 52.44 0.73
CA VAL A 27 -10.87 52.60 -0.70
C VAL A 27 -9.90 53.77 -0.87
N THR A 28 -8.75 53.51 -1.50
CA THR A 28 -7.72 54.53 -1.78
C THR A 28 -7.45 54.61 -3.26
N ASN A 29 -7.63 55.80 -3.84
CA ASN A 29 -7.27 56.09 -5.23
C ASN A 29 -5.77 56.36 -5.30
N ALA A 30 -4.98 55.37 -5.69
CA ALA A 30 -3.54 55.50 -5.81
C ALA A 30 -3.13 56.27 -7.08
N VAL A 31 -3.87 56.11 -8.17
CA VAL A 31 -3.68 56.84 -9.42
C VAL A 31 -5.05 57.33 -9.88
N ASP A 32 -5.20 58.63 -10.17
CA ASP A 32 -6.50 59.24 -10.48
C ASP A 32 -6.43 60.18 -11.69
N GLY A 33 -6.58 59.61 -12.88
CA GLY A 33 -6.71 60.33 -14.13
C GLY A 33 -5.39 60.87 -14.68
N ILE A 34 -4.28 60.14 -14.47
CA ILE A 34 -2.97 60.57 -14.95
C ILE A 34 -2.88 60.40 -16.47
N SER A 35 -2.55 61.49 -17.15
CA SER A 35 -2.22 61.51 -18.58
C SER A 35 -0.85 62.16 -18.77
N ILE A 36 0.13 61.40 -19.24
CA ILE A 36 1.52 61.85 -19.43
C ILE A 36 2.07 61.17 -20.67
N GLU A 37 2.83 61.92 -21.47
CA GLU A 37 3.58 61.41 -22.61
C GLU A 37 5.08 61.54 -22.37
N PHE A 38 5.84 60.54 -22.80
CA PHE A 38 7.29 60.43 -22.62
C PHE A 38 8.00 60.32 -23.96
N ARG A 39 9.14 61.00 -24.07
CA ARG A 39 10.01 60.94 -25.26
C ARG A 39 10.86 59.65 -25.24
N GLN A 40 11.45 59.29 -26.37
CA GLN A 40 12.30 58.09 -26.47
C GLN A 40 13.61 58.18 -25.66
N GLN A 41 14.18 59.39 -25.57
CA GLN A 41 15.46 59.65 -24.90
C GLN A 41 15.26 60.78 -23.90
N GLU A 42 14.97 60.42 -22.65
CA GLU A 42 14.60 61.39 -21.63
C GLU A 42 14.91 60.85 -20.23
N PHE A 43 15.38 61.72 -19.33
CA PHE A 43 15.49 61.41 -17.91
C PHE A 43 14.37 62.12 -17.15
N VAL A 44 13.27 61.40 -16.88
CA VAL A 44 12.14 61.92 -16.12
C VAL A 44 12.24 61.54 -14.65
N ALA A 45 12.18 62.53 -13.76
CA ALA A 45 12.02 62.30 -12.32
C ALA A 45 10.59 62.58 -11.88
N ILE A 46 9.95 61.58 -11.27
CA ILE A 46 8.62 61.67 -10.67
C ILE A 46 8.79 61.90 -9.16
N LEU A 47 8.43 63.11 -8.73
CA LEU A 47 8.53 63.57 -7.35
C LEU A 47 7.15 63.59 -6.67
N GLY A 48 7.13 63.46 -5.35
CA GLY A 48 5.90 63.59 -4.57
C GLY A 48 6.03 63.01 -3.16
N PRO A 49 5.10 63.30 -2.24
CA PRO A 49 5.15 62.79 -0.88
C PRO A 49 5.00 61.26 -0.83
N SER A 50 5.41 60.63 0.27
CA SER A 50 5.21 59.19 0.48
C SER A 50 3.72 58.85 0.43
N GLY A 51 3.36 57.80 -0.30
CA GLY A 51 1.97 57.37 -0.45
C GLY A 51 1.16 58.07 -1.55
N CYS A 52 1.70 59.04 -2.29
CA CYS A 52 0.94 59.74 -3.35
C CYS A 52 0.73 58.94 -4.65
N GLY A 53 1.12 57.65 -4.69
CA GLY A 53 0.91 56.77 -5.85
C GLY A 53 2.09 56.60 -6.80
N LYS A 54 3.28 57.14 -6.50
CA LYS A 54 4.45 57.09 -7.41
C LYS A 54 4.87 55.66 -7.78
N THR A 55 5.09 54.80 -6.78
CA THR A 55 5.44 53.39 -6.99
C THR A 55 4.31 52.63 -7.69
N THR A 56 3.04 52.96 -7.40
CA THR A 56 1.90 52.39 -8.13
C THR A 56 1.92 52.77 -9.60
N LEU A 57 2.14 54.04 -9.94
CA LEU A 57 2.27 54.50 -11.32
C LEU A 57 3.42 53.78 -12.03
N LEU A 58 4.58 53.68 -11.39
CA LEU A 58 5.75 53.02 -11.96
C LEU A 58 5.52 51.50 -12.14
N ASN A 59 4.82 50.84 -11.22
CA ASN A 59 4.41 49.43 -11.37
C ASN A 59 3.41 49.22 -12.50
N ILE A 60 2.48 50.16 -12.71
CA ILE A 60 1.51 50.13 -13.81
C ILE A 60 2.23 50.29 -15.15
N ILE A 61 3.15 51.26 -15.27
CA ILE A 61 4.00 51.42 -16.47
C ILE A 61 4.83 50.15 -16.71
N GLY A 62 5.38 49.56 -15.65
CA GLY A 62 6.15 48.32 -15.70
C GLY A 62 5.35 47.07 -16.03
N ALA A 63 4.03 47.18 -16.24
CA ALA A 63 3.09 46.07 -16.36
C ALA A 63 3.22 45.03 -15.22
N LEU A 64 3.61 45.48 -14.02
CA LEU A 64 3.63 44.68 -12.79
C LEU A 64 2.27 44.73 -12.07
N ASP A 65 1.48 45.77 -12.33
CA ASP A 65 0.07 45.90 -11.96
C ASP A 65 -0.73 46.39 -13.17
N ARG A 66 -2.05 46.16 -13.17
CA ARG A 66 -2.96 46.62 -14.23
C ARG A 66 -3.75 47.84 -13.75
N PRO A 67 -3.95 48.86 -14.59
CA PRO A 67 -4.86 49.95 -14.27
C PRO A 67 -6.31 49.44 -14.23
N ASP A 68 -7.17 50.08 -13.45
CA ASP A 68 -8.60 49.78 -13.43
C ASP A 68 -9.33 50.45 -14.61
N SER A 69 -8.82 51.60 -15.06
CA SER A 69 -9.27 52.28 -16.28
C SER A 69 -8.17 53.15 -16.88
N GLY A 70 -8.36 53.57 -18.12
CA GLY A 70 -7.36 54.30 -18.90
C GLY A 70 -6.50 53.36 -19.75
N GLU A 71 -5.56 53.93 -20.47
CA GLU A 71 -4.77 53.21 -21.47
C GLU A 71 -3.29 53.55 -21.37
N ILE A 72 -2.44 52.53 -21.57
CA ILE A 72 -1.00 52.67 -21.75
C ILE A 72 -0.69 52.27 -23.17
N SER A 73 0.01 53.11 -23.93
CA SER A 73 0.50 52.76 -25.25
C SER A 73 1.99 52.97 -25.38
N LEU A 74 2.64 52.04 -26.09
CA LEU A 74 4.08 52.03 -26.36
C LEU A 74 4.30 52.00 -27.87
N TYR A 75 4.97 53.03 -28.39
CA TYR A 75 5.10 53.27 -29.83
C TYR A 75 3.74 53.15 -30.55
N GLY A 76 2.68 53.69 -29.94
CA GLY A 76 1.31 53.64 -30.45
C GLY A 76 0.55 52.31 -30.24
N ASN A 77 1.19 51.25 -29.76
CA ASN A 77 0.53 49.96 -29.48
C ASN A 77 -0.08 49.95 -28.08
N SER A 78 -1.36 49.62 -27.95
CA SER A 78 -2.05 49.55 -26.66
C SER A 78 -1.63 48.32 -25.85
N LEU A 79 -1.13 48.52 -24.64
CA LEU A 79 -0.78 47.43 -23.72
C LEU A 79 -2.03 46.79 -23.10
N ASN A 80 -3.19 47.45 -23.16
CA ASN A 80 -4.43 46.90 -22.60
C ASN A 80 -4.92 45.66 -23.36
N GLU A 81 -4.58 45.56 -24.65
CA GLU A 81 -4.94 44.44 -25.53
C GLU A 81 -3.99 43.25 -25.38
N PHE A 82 -2.90 43.40 -24.63
CA PHE A 82 -1.86 42.38 -24.52
C PHE A 82 -2.32 41.21 -23.64
N SER A 83 -2.06 39.99 -24.11
CA SER A 83 -2.21 38.79 -23.29
C SER A 83 -1.14 38.76 -22.18
N SER A 84 -1.28 37.84 -21.22
CA SER A 84 -0.25 37.66 -20.17
C SER A 84 1.14 37.39 -20.75
N LYS A 85 1.21 36.64 -21.85
CA LYS A 85 2.46 36.33 -22.57
C LYS A 85 3.05 37.55 -23.26
N ASP A 86 2.21 38.38 -23.87
CA ASP A 86 2.68 39.61 -24.53
C ASP A 86 3.23 40.60 -23.50
N LEU A 87 2.62 40.66 -22.31
CA LEU A 87 3.15 41.43 -21.19
C LEU A 87 4.47 40.86 -20.64
N ASP A 88 4.64 39.53 -20.61
CA ASP A 88 5.94 38.92 -20.29
C ASP A 88 7.03 39.31 -21.29
N MET A 89 6.68 39.39 -22.58
CA MET A 89 7.60 39.77 -23.65
C MET A 89 7.93 41.26 -23.58
N TYR A 90 6.93 42.12 -23.34
CA TYR A 90 7.12 43.55 -23.06
C TYR A 90 8.09 43.76 -21.89
N ARG A 91 7.89 43.07 -20.76
CA ARG A 91 8.77 43.14 -19.60
C ARG A 91 10.19 42.67 -19.89
N ASN A 92 10.35 41.62 -20.68
CA ASN A 92 11.68 41.07 -20.96
C ASN A 92 12.48 41.88 -21.99
N HIS A 93 11.83 42.50 -22.98
CA HIS A 93 12.52 43.16 -24.08
C HIS A 93 12.54 44.68 -24.00
N SER A 94 11.48 45.32 -23.49
CA SER A 94 11.34 46.77 -23.53
C SER A 94 11.57 47.45 -22.20
N LEU A 95 11.57 46.70 -21.08
CA LEU A 95 11.67 47.24 -19.73
C LEU A 95 12.91 46.72 -18.98
N GLY A 96 13.64 47.64 -18.35
CA GLY A 96 14.58 47.35 -17.28
C GLY A 96 14.06 47.95 -15.99
N PHE A 97 13.98 47.15 -14.92
CA PHE A 97 13.41 47.60 -13.65
C PHE A 97 14.45 47.57 -12.53
N ILE A 98 14.60 48.71 -11.85
CA ILE A 98 15.44 48.90 -10.67
C ILE A 98 14.52 49.12 -9.47
N PHE A 99 14.45 48.13 -8.58
CA PHE A 99 13.61 48.17 -7.38
C PHE A 99 14.36 48.79 -6.19
N GLN A 100 13.64 49.45 -5.29
CA GLN A 100 14.16 49.99 -4.04
C GLN A 100 14.86 48.92 -3.17
N THR A 101 14.29 47.70 -3.10
CA THR A 101 14.86 46.56 -2.34
C THR A 101 15.80 45.67 -3.15
N HIS A 102 16.23 46.09 -4.35
CA HIS A 102 17.15 45.37 -5.25
C HIS A 102 16.60 44.06 -5.85
N ASN A 103 15.84 43.28 -5.07
CA ASN A 103 15.19 42.02 -5.45
C ASN A 103 16.13 41.04 -6.17
N LEU A 104 17.37 40.89 -5.71
CA LEU A 104 18.31 39.90 -6.23
C LEU A 104 17.94 38.50 -5.73
N VAL A 105 18.10 37.49 -6.59
CA VAL A 105 17.83 36.08 -6.27
C VAL A 105 18.95 35.53 -5.38
N PRO A 106 18.68 35.20 -4.10
CA PRO A 106 19.74 34.99 -3.10
C PRO A 106 20.65 33.78 -3.36
N HIS A 107 20.14 32.77 -4.06
CA HIS A 107 20.85 31.52 -4.31
C HIS A 107 21.65 31.51 -5.61
N LEU A 108 21.50 32.56 -6.43
CA LEU A 108 22.29 32.79 -7.63
C LEU A 108 23.51 33.66 -7.29
N SER A 109 24.60 33.47 -8.02
CA SER A 109 25.71 34.42 -8.01
C SER A 109 25.32 35.73 -8.69
N ILE A 110 26.16 36.75 -8.57
CA ILE A 110 25.92 38.08 -9.14
C ILE A 110 25.82 38.02 -10.66
N VAL A 111 26.75 37.34 -11.31
CA VAL A 111 26.72 37.16 -12.76
C VAL A 111 25.45 36.42 -13.22
N GLU A 112 25.01 35.42 -12.45
CA GLU A 112 23.78 34.68 -12.76
C GLU A 112 22.51 35.50 -12.54
N ASN A 113 22.53 36.47 -11.62
CA ASN A 113 21.43 37.43 -11.46
C ASN A 113 21.29 38.34 -12.68
N VAL A 114 22.42 38.78 -13.26
CA VAL A 114 22.43 39.60 -14.49
C VAL A 114 22.04 38.75 -15.71
N GLU A 115 22.50 37.50 -15.79
CA GLU A 115 22.14 36.56 -16.87
C GLU A 115 20.66 36.14 -16.88
N MET A 116 19.93 36.30 -15.76
CA MET A 116 18.59 35.73 -15.61
C MET A 116 17.59 36.28 -16.63
N GLY A 117 17.60 37.61 -16.87
CA GLY A 117 16.74 38.25 -17.87
C GLY A 117 17.01 37.74 -19.29
N MET A 118 18.30 37.64 -19.64
CA MET A 118 18.74 37.12 -20.95
C MET A 118 18.39 35.65 -21.14
N THR A 119 18.45 34.87 -20.05
CA THR A 119 18.05 33.46 -20.08
C THR A 119 16.57 33.27 -20.38
N LEU A 120 15.71 34.18 -19.88
CA LEU A 120 14.27 34.18 -20.17
C LEU A 120 13.97 34.68 -21.59
N ALA A 121 14.78 35.62 -22.09
CA ALA A 121 14.73 36.10 -23.48
C ALA A 121 15.31 35.10 -24.50
N GLY A 122 15.87 33.97 -24.05
CA GLY A 122 16.38 32.90 -24.93
C GLY A 122 17.79 33.14 -25.49
N VAL A 123 18.54 34.10 -24.94
CA VAL A 123 19.92 34.40 -25.36
C VAL A 123 20.85 33.23 -25.05
N GLY A 124 21.76 32.92 -25.97
CA GLY A 124 22.69 31.79 -25.86
C GLY A 124 23.61 31.89 -24.63
N PRO A 125 24.04 30.76 -24.02
CA PRO A 125 24.84 30.77 -22.79
C PRO A 125 26.16 31.53 -22.86
N LYS A 126 26.82 31.51 -24.03
CA LYS A 126 28.10 32.22 -24.24
C LYS A 126 27.87 33.72 -24.32
N GLU A 127 26.95 34.14 -25.18
CA GLU A 127 26.61 35.55 -25.42
C GLU A 127 26.10 36.22 -24.14
N ARG A 128 25.17 35.58 -23.42
CA ARG A 128 24.66 36.15 -22.16
C ARG A 128 25.76 36.28 -21.09
N ARG A 129 26.74 35.36 -21.08
CA ARG A 129 27.85 35.40 -20.12
C ARG A 129 28.78 36.56 -20.41
N GLU A 130 29.17 36.71 -21.67
CA GLU A 130 30.02 37.80 -22.16
C GLU A 130 29.37 39.16 -21.84
N ARG A 131 28.11 39.33 -22.24
CA ARG A 131 27.34 40.54 -21.96
C ARG A 131 27.15 40.83 -20.48
N ALA A 132 26.90 39.80 -19.66
CA ALA A 132 26.80 39.98 -18.21
C ALA A 132 28.13 40.44 -17.59
N LEU A 133 29.27 39.98 -18.10
CA LEU A 133 30.58 40.42 -17.64
C LEU A 133 30.86 41.88 -18.04
N GLU A 134 30.55 42.27 -19.28
CA GLU A 134 30.66 43.66 -19.74
C GLU A 134 29.83 44.62 -18.88
N LEU A 135 28.58 44.26 -18.58
CA LEU A 135 27.72 45.06 -17.71
C LEU A 135 28.24 45.13 -16.26
N LEU A 136 28.80 44.03 -15.76
CA LEU A 136 29.43 44.01 -14.44
C LEU A 136 30.71 44.83 -14.40
N GLU A 137 31.46 44.92 -15.50
CA GLU A 137 32.62 45.80 -15.64
C GLU A 137 32.19 47.27 -15.65
N GLN A 138 31.15 47.64 -16.40
CA GLN A 138 30.61 49.01 -16.43
C GLN A 138 30.18 49.51 -15.05
N VAL A 139 29.65 48.62 -14.21
CA VAL A 139 29.26 48.97 -12.83
C VAL A 139 30.37 48.70 -11.78
N GLY A 140 31.59 48.36 -12.22
CA GLY A 140 32.76 48.20 -11.35
C GLY A 140 32.72 46.98 -10.42
N LEU A 141 32.10 45.87 -10.84
CA LEU A 141 31.90 44.65 -10.04
C LEU A 141 32.39 43.36 -10.72
N ILE A 142 33.26 43.48 -11.73
CA ILE A 142 33.82 42.34 -12.45
C ILE A 142 34.57 41.35 -11.54
N ASP A 143 35.30 41.85 -10.53
CA ASP A 143 36.04 41.00 -9.58
C ASP A 143 35.15 40.27 -8.57
N HIS A 144 33.83 40.47 -8.64
CA HIS A 144 32.87 39.93 -7.68
C HIS A 144 31.89 38.95 -8.30
N ILE A 145 32.05 38.59 -9.58
CA ILE A 145 31.09 37.78 -10.35
C ILE A 145 30.53 36.53 -9.64
N ASN A 146 31.34 35.85 -8.83
CA ASN A 146 30.97 34.61 -8.13
C ASN A 146 30.42 34.80 -6.72
N LYS A 147 30.43 36.03 -6.18
CA LYS A 147 29.80 36.33 -4.90
C LYS A 147 28.29 36.18 -5.01
N LYS A 148 27.64 35.98 -3.87
CA LYS A 148 26.18 35.94 -3.71
C LYS A 148 25.66 37.26 -3.15
N PRO A 149 24.36 37.59 -3.33
CA PRO A 149 23.78 38.84 -2.83
C PRO A 149 24.01 39.10 -1.34
N ASN A 150 24.03 38.06 -0.51
CA ASN A 150 24.27 38.19 0.94
C ASN A 150 25.73 38.53 1.32
N GLN A 151 26.64 38.60 0.35
CA GLN A 151 28.06 38.93 0.54
C GLN A 151 28.40 40.35 0.06
N LEU A 152 27.39 41.17 -0.21
CA LEU A 152 27.52 42.48 -0.85
C LEU A 152 27.00 43.58 0.05
N SER A 153 27.60 44.76 -0.10
CA SER A 153 27.00 45.98 0.43
C SER A 153 25.71 46.34 -0.32
N VAL A 154 24.89 47.19 0.29
CA VAL A 154 23.66 47.71 -0.32
C VAL A 154 23.97 48.40 -1.65
N GLY A 155 24.97 49.29 -1.67
CA GLY A 155 25.41 49.99 -2.89
C GLY A 155 25.89 49.05 -4.01
N GLN A 156 26.63 48.00 -3.68
CA GLN A 156 27.02 46.98 -4.66
C GLN A 156 25.80 46.22 -5.21
N SER A 157 24.84 45.87 -4.34
CA SER A 157 23.60 45.22 -4.75
C SER A 157 22.79 46.10 -5.72
N GLN A 158 22.82 47.42 -5.52
CA GLN A 158 22.15 48.39 -6.39
C GLN A 158 22.79 48.50 -7.76
N ARG A 159 24.13 48.56 -7.80
CA ARG A 159 24.87 48.48 -9.07
C ARG A 159 24.57 47.21 -9.85
N ILE A 160 24.36 46.08 -9.18
CA ILE A 160 23.95 44.83 -9.83
C ILE A 160 22.51 44.86 -10.31
N ALA A 161 21.61 45.46 -9.53
CA ALA A 161 20.22 45.65 -9.96
C ALA A 161 20.16 46.49 -11.25
N ILE A 162 21.02 47.50 -11.38
CA ILE A 162 21.15 48.31 -12.61
C ILE A 162 21.73 47.49 -13.76
N ALA A 163 22.83 46.76 -13.55
CA ALA A 163 23.39 45.86 -14.57
C ALA A 163 22.36 44.84 -15.06
N ARG A 164 21.55 44.27 -14.15
CA ARG A 164 20.44 43.37 -14.49
C ARG A 164 19.36 44.07 -15.30
N ALA A 165 18.99 45.30 -14.95
CA ALA A 165 17.99 46.07 -15.69
C ALA A 165 18.45 46.34 -17.14
N LEU A 166 19.75 46.54 -17.35
CA LEU A 166 20.35 46.78 -18.68
C LEU A 166 20.64 45.51 -19.50
N ALA A 167 20.50 44.33 -18.89
CA ALA A 167 20.92 43.05 -19.46
C ALA A 167 20.29 42.73 -20.83
N ASN A 168 19.02 43.07 -21.02
CA ASN A 168 18.28 42.76 -22.26
C ASN A 168 18.24 43.92 -23.27
N ASP A 169 19.03 44.99 -23.07
CA ASP A 169 18.97 46.23 -23.87
C ASP A 169 17.57 46.88 -23.90
N PRO A 170 16.91 47.12 -22.76
CA PRO A 170 15.55 47.64 -22.78
C PRO A 170 15.47 49.03 -23.39
N ASP A 171 14.31 49.41 -23.91
CA ASP A 171 14.07 50.78 -24.37
C ASP A 171 13.75 51.74 -23.20
N ILE A 172 13.15 51.23 -22.11
CA ILE A 172 12.76 52.00 -20.92
C ILE A 172 13.44 51.43 -19.66
N ILE A 173 14.00 52.30 -18.83
CA ILE A 173 14.44 52.00 -17.48
C ILE A 173 13.50 52.64 -16.47
N LEU A 174 12.91 51.81 -15.61
CA LEU A 174 12.08 52.24 -14.49
C LEU A 174 12.89 52.07 -13.20
N ALA A 175 13.04 53.15 -12.44
CA ALA A 175 13.81 53.16 -11.21
C ALA A 175 12.99 53.67 -10.03
N ASP A 176 12.73 52.80 -9.05
CA ASP A 176 11.99 53.16 -7.83
C ASP A 176 12.98 53.43 -6.68
N GLU A 177 13.14 54.70 -6.33
CA GLU A 177 14.07 55.21 -5.31
C GLU A 177 15.49 54.62 -5.39
N PRO A 178 16.19 54.77 -6.54
CA PRO A 178 17.43 54.05 -6.79
C PRO A 178 18.60 54.42 -5.86
N THR A 179 18.50 55.54 -5.13
CA THR A 179 19.52 56.06 -4.22
C THR A 179 19.11 56.06 -2.74
N GLY A 180 17.87 55.66 -2.41
CA GLY A 180 17.30 55.86 -1.07
C GLY A 180 17.99 55.08 0.07
N SER A 181 18.75 54.02 -0.26
CA SER A 181 19.39 53.13 0.72
C SER A 181 20.92 53.07 0.64
N VAL A 182 21.54 54.00 -0.10
CA VAL A 182 23.00 54.01 -0.34
C VAL A 182 23.64 55.32 0.15
N ASP A 183 24.95 55.29 0.36
CA ASP A 183 25.71 56.47 0.77
C ASP A 183 25.82 57.51 -0.37
N SER A 184 26.11 58.77 -0.02
CA SER A 184 26.14 59.88 -0.98
C SER A 184 27.12 59.68 -2.14
N THR A 185 28.28 59.06 -1.91
CA THR A 185 29.26 58.80 -2.98
C THR A 185 28.74 57.77 -3.96
N THR A 186 28.09 56.72 -3.46
CA THR A 186 27.43 55.71 -4.27
C THR A 186 26.20 56.27 -5.00
N SER A 187 25.41 57.15 -4.37
CA SER A 187 24.26 57.82 -5.00
C SER A 187 24.69 58.60 -6.24
N ILE A 188 25.77 59.39 -6.15
CA ILE A 188 26.31 60.15 -7.29
C ILE A 188 26.73 59.22 -8.43
N GLN A 189 27.38 58.10 -8.11
CA GLN A 189 27.78 57.11 -9.13
C GLN A 189 26.58 56.50 -9.86
N ILE A 190 25.53 56.13 -9.12
CA ILE A 190 24.30 55.58 -9.68
C ILE A 190 23.60 56.62 -10.56
N MET A 191 23.48 57.87 -10.09
CA MET A 191 22.84 58.95 -10.84
C MET A 191 23.61 59.30 -12.12
N ASN A 192 24.94 59.32 -12.07
CA ASN A 192 25.78 59.49 -13.26
C ASN A 192 25.53 58.36 -14.28
N LEU A 193 25.44 57.11 -13.81
CA LEU A 193 25.19 55.97 -14.70
C LEU A 193 23.80 56.03 -15.33
N LEU A 194 22.75 56.36 -14.56
CA LEU A 194 21.40 56.55 -15.09
C LEU A 194 21.33 57.70 -16.10
N LYS A 195 22.07 58.80 -15.85
CA LYS A 195 22.18 59.92 -16.79
C LYS A 195 22.85 59.54 -18.10
N GLU A 196 23.89 58.71 -18.05
CA GLU A 196 24.54 58.18 -19.26
C GLU A 196 23.59 57.27 -20.04
N VAL A 197 22.86 56.38 -19.35
CA VAL A 197 21.84 55.50 -19.95
C VAL A 197 20.71 56.31 -20.60
N ALA A 198 20.29 57.43 -19.99
CA ALA A 198 19.23 58.28 -20.49
C ALA A 198 19.55 59.03 -21.80
N LYS A 199 20.82 59.01 -22.26
CA LYS A 199 21.19 59.59 -23.56
C LYS A 199 20.56 58.82 -24.72
N ASP A 200 20.43 57.51 -24.57
CA ASP A 200 19.97 56.62 -25.64
C ASP A 200 18.61 55.97 -25.32
N LYS A 201 18.09 56.14 -24.09
CA LYS A 201 16.92 55.43 -23.56
C LYS A 201 16.03 56.34 -22.72
N LEU A 202 14.79 55.91 -22.50
CA LEU A 202 13.87 56.58 -21.56
C LEU A 202 14.16 56.08 -20.14
N VAL A 203 14.53 56.96 -19.23
CA VAL A 203 14.70 56.67 -17.80
C VAL A 203 13.61 57.38 -17.01
N ILE A 204 12.75 56.61 -16.34
CA ILE A 204 11.72 57.13 -15.42
C ILE A 204 12.12 56.75 -14.01
N MET A 205 12.53 57.74 -13.23
CA MET A 205 12.92 57.57 -11.84
C MET A 205 11.84 58.14 -10.92
N VAL A 206 11.40 57.37 -9.94
CA VAL A 206 10.62 57.85 -8.81
C VAL A 206 11.58 58.14 -7.65
N THR A 207 11.47 59.33 -7.06
CA THR A 207 12.24 59.69 -5.86
C THR A 207 11.48 60.69 -5.00
N HIS A 208 11.90 60.81 -3.74
CA HIS A 208 11.51 61.92 -2.85
C HIS A 208 12.64 62.95 -2.68
N ASP A 209 13.84 62.65 -3.18
CA ASP A 209 14.99 63.56 -3.15
C ASP A 209 14.89 64.58 -4.29
N THR A 210 14.55 65.81 -3.92
CA THR A 210 14.39 66.91 -4.88
C THR A 210 15.72 67.39 -5.44
N GLU A 211 16.79 67.40 -4.64
CA GLU A 211 18.10 67.93 -5.03
C GLU A 211 18.72 67.07 -6.13
N LEU A 212 18.68 65.74 -5.96
CA LEU A 212 19.14 64.81 -6.98
C LEU A 212 18.28 64.85 -8.24
N ALA A 213 16.96 65.03 -8.11
CA ALA A 213 16.08 65.16 -9.27
C ALA A 213 16.40 66.43 -10.08
N ASP A 214 16.54 67.58 -9.42
CA ASP A 214 16.84 68.87 -10.05
C ASP A 214 18.22 68.86 -10.75
N GLN A 215 19.20 68.14 -10.19
CA GLN A 215 20.55 68.10 -10.76
C GLN A 215 20.69 67.18 -11.98
N TYR A 216 19.93 66.08 -12.03
CA TYR A 216 20.15 64.99 -13.00
C TYR A 216 19.03 64.82 -14.03
N ALA A 217 17.77 65.09 -13.67
CA ALA A 217 16.64 64.88 -14.56
C ALA A 217 16.54 65.98 -15.62
N THR A 218 16.11 65.61 -16.82
CA THR A 218 15.79 66.55 -17.91
C THR A 218 14.35 67.08 -17.81
N ARG A 219 13.49 66.37 -17.07
CA ARG A 219 12.09 66.72 -16.83
C ARG A 219 11.66 66.23 -15.46
N ILE A 220 10.87 67.02 -14.76
CA ILE A 220 10.35 66.72 -13.43
C ILE A 220 8.84 66.75 -13.47
N VAL A 221 8.23 65.66 -13.02
CA VAL A 221 6.78 65.52 -12.87
C VAL A 221 6.48 65.41 -11.39
N ARG A 222 5.66 66.31 -10.84
CA ARG A 222 5.23 66.24 -9.44
C ARG A 222 3.86 65.60 -9.34
N LEU A 223 3.75 64.59 -8.47
CA LEU A 223 2.53 63.90 -8.12
C LEU A 223 2.07 64.27 -6.71
N ASN A 224 0.77 64.51 -6.57
CA ASN A 224 0.10 64.64 -5.28
C ASN A 224 -1.26 63.95 -5.32
N ASP A 225 -1.58 63.16 -4.30
CA ASP A 225 -2.83 62.40 -4.17
C ASP A 225 -3.28 61.69 -5.47
N GLY A 226 -2.36 60.98 -6.12
CA GLY A 226 -2.63 60.22 -7.35
C GLY A 226 -2.80 61.07 -8.62
N ARG A 227 -2.53 62.38 -8.57
CA ARG A 227 -2.66 63.32 -9.71
C ARG A 227 -1.36 64.04 -10.01
N VAL A 228 -1.17 64.41 -11.28
CA VAL A 228 -0.07 65.29 -11.69
C VAL A 228 -0.43 66.73 -11.36
N ILE A 229 0.44 67.40 -10.59
CA ILE A 229 0.28 68.81 -10.21
C ILE A 229 1.22 69.74 -10.97
N GLU A 230 2.36 69.23 -11.43
CA GLU A 230 3.37 70.01 -12.16
C GLU A 230 4.14 69.10 -13.11
N ASP A 231 4.49 69.64 -14.28
CA ASP A 231 5.37 69.02 -15.26
C ASP A 231 6.27 70.11 -15.86
N THR A 232 7.58 70.02 -15.66
CA THR A 232 8.51 71.10 -16.04
C THR A 232 8.82 71.15 -17.53
N ASN A 233 8.62 70.06 -18.27
CA ASN A 233 8.89 70.00 -19.71
C ASN A 233 7.93 69.03 -20.42
N PRO A 234 6.61 69.33 -20.39
CA PRO A 234 5.60 68.44 -20.93
C PRO A 234 5.85 68.18 -22.41
N TYR A 235 5.58 66.95 -22.82
CA TYR A 235 5.54 66.58 -24.22
C TYR A 235 4.08 66.41 -24.63
N ASP A 236 3.71 66.99 -25.77
CA ASP A 236 2.37 66.89 -26.35
C ASP A 236 2.53 66.47 -27.82
N SER A 237 2.36 65.18 -28.09
CA SER A 237 2.12 64.71 -29.44
C SER A 237 0.71 65.14 -29.86
N GLY A 238 0.60 66.27 -30.54
CA GLY A 238 -0.59 66.54 -31.35
C GLY A 238 -0.90 65.36 -32.30
N GLU A 239 -2.03 65.39 -33.01
CA GLU A 239 -2.50 64.27 -33.85
C GLU A 239 -1.50 63.74 -34.92
N GLY A 240 -0.36 64.42 -35.15
CA GLY A 240 0.60 64.16 -36.23
C GLY A 240 1.85 63.32 -35.92
N ASP A 241 2.21 63.04 -34.66
CA ASP A 241 3.45 62.28 -34.32
C ASP A 241 3.15 60.81 -33.98
N LYS A 242 2.39 60.11 -34.84
CA LYS A 242 2.14 58.66 -34.71
C LYS A 242 3.30 57.86 -35.30
N VAL A 243 4.33 57.60 -34.50
CA VAL A 243 5.31 56.56 -34.83
C VAL A 243 4.81 55.23 -34.30
N THR A 244 4.27 54.42 -35.20
CA THR A 244 4.00 53.00 -34.93
C THR A 244 5.28 52.23 -35.21
N LYS A 245 5.97 51.80 -34.14
CA LYS A 245 7.04 50.80 -34.25
C LYS A 245 6.39 49.45 -33.99
N ASP A 246 6.53 48.50 -34.92
CA ASP A 246 6.12 47.13 -34.65
C ASP A 246 6.95 46.60 -33.48
N LEU A 247 6.27 46.28 -32.38
CA LEU A 247 6.92 45.69 -31.23
C LEU A 247 7.36 44.28 -31.60
N ILE A 248 8.66 44.09 -31.81
CA ILE A 248 9.25 42.76 -32.00
C ILE A 248 9.24 42.05 -30.64
N LEU A 249 8.10 41.45 -30.32
CA LEU A 249 7.95 40.59 -29.18
C LEU A 249 8.51 39.21 -29.60
N ASN A 250 9.77 38.94 -29.29
CA ASN A 250 10.34 37.60 -29.45
C ASN A 250 9.81 36.68 -28.35
N LYS A 251 9.45 35.44 -28.70
CA LYS A 251 8.90 34.49 -27.72
C LYS A 251 9.94 34.16 -26.66
N THR A 252 9.64 34.54 -25.42
CA THR A 252 10.34 34.06 -24.23
C THR A 252 10.11 32.56 -24.08
N ALA A 253 11.11 31.76 -24.36
CA ALA A 253 11.04 30.31 -24.19
C ALA A 253 12.34 29.80 -23.58
N MET A 254 12.40 29.80 -22.25
CA MET A 254 13.46 29.06 -21.56
C MET A 254 13.36 27.58 -21.97
N SER A 255 14.46 27.01 -22.48
CA SER A 255 14.53 25.59 -22.80
C SER A 255 14.25 24.73 -21.56
N PHE A 256 13.55 23.60 -21.74
CA PHE A 256 13.29 22.62 -20.68
C PHE A 256 14.59 22.15 -19.98
N ALA A 257 15.68 22.01 -20.74
CA ALA A 257 16.98 21.65 -20.16
C ALA A 257 17.49 22.73 -19.20
N THR A 258 17.33 24.00 -19.56
CA THR A 258 17.75 25.14 -18.73
C THR A 258 16.91 25.22 -17.45
N SER A 259 15.59 25.04 -17.53
CA SER A 259 14.73 25.05 -16.35
C SER A 259 14.97 23.84 -15.45
N PHE A 260 15.23 22.65 -16.01
CA PHE A 260 15.59 21.45 -15.27
C PHE A 260 16.92 21.59 -14.52
N LEU A 261 17.97 22.09 -15.19
CA LEU A 261 19.26 22.37 -14.56
C LEU A 261 19.15 23.44 -13.47
N GLY A 262 18.33 24.48 -13.71
CA GLY A 262 18.01 25.49 -12.70
C GLY A 262 17.32 24.90 -11.47
N ALA A 263 16.36 23.99 -11.67
CA ALA A 263 15.69 23.28 -10.59
C ALA A 263 16.68 22.42 -9.77
N LEU A 264 17.57 21.66 -10.42
CA LEU A 264 18.62 20.89 -9.73
C LEU A 264 19.52 21.76 -8.88
N LYS A 265 19.91 22.94 -9.38
CA LYS A 265 20.73 23.88 -8.64
C LYS A 265 20.00 24.43 -7.41
N ASN A 266 18.70 24.71 -7.52
CA ASN A 266 17.87 25.11 -6.37
C ASN A 266 17.65 23.96 -5.38
N LEU A 267 17.56 22.71 -5.83
CA LEU A 267 17.51 21.54 -4.93
C LEU A 267 18.81 21.39 -4.13
N LYS A 268 19.96 21.65 -4.78
CA LYS A 268 21.29 21.64 -4.14
C LYS A 268 21.46 22.74 -3.08
N THR A 269 20.71 23.84 -3.15
CA THR A 269 20.78 24.88 -2.10
C THR A 269 19.95 24.53 -0.87
N LYS A 270 19.05 23.54 -0.97
CA LYS A 270 18.13 23.10 0.08
C LYS A 270 18.29 21.61 0.41
N LEU A 271 19.54 21.14 0.51
CA LEU A 271 19.87 19.71 0.66
C LEU A 271 19.07 19.01 1.77
N GLY A 272 18.97 19.60 2.96
CA GLY A 272 18.25 18.99 4.08
C GLY A 272 16.76 18.75 3.78
N ARG A 273 16.08 19.77 3.24
CA ARG A 273 14.65 19.65 2.87
C ARG A 273 14.46 18.67 1.72
N THR A 274 15.28 18.79 0.68
CA THR A 274 15.23 17.91 -0.49
C THR A 274 15.42 16.45 -0.09
N PHE A 275 16.40 16.17 0.78
CA PHE A 275 16.66 14.82 1.30
C PHE A 275 15.46 14.29 2.09
N LEU A 276 14.93 15.07 3.03
CA LEU A 276 13.79 14.65 3.85
C LEU A 276 12.55 14.33 2.99
N THR A 277 12.24 15.18 2.01
CA THR A 277 11.14 14.94 1.08
C THR A 277 11.36 13.68 0.25
N ALA A 278 12.56 13.50 -0.32
CA ALA A 278 12.88 12.30 -1.11
C ALA A 278 12.82 11.03 -0.27
N PHE A 279 13.29 11.07 0.97
CA PHE A 279 13.26 9.96 1.91
C PHE A 279 11.84 9.59 2.32
N ALA A 280 10.99 10.57 2.62
CA ALA A 280 9.58 10.32 2.93
C ALA A 280 8.85 9.68 1.74
N SER A 281 9.09 10.16 0.51
CA SER A 281 8.51 9.57 -0.69
C SER A 281 9.04 8.16 -0.98
N SER A 282 10.32 7.88 -0.70
CA SER A 282 10.90 6.56 -0.95
C SER A 282 10.36 5.48 -0.02
N ILE A 283 10.05 5.80 1.24
CA ILE A 283 9.46 4.83 2.19
C ILE A 283 8.16 4.25 1.64
N GLY A 284 7.29 5.08 1.04
CA GLY A 284 6.03 4.60 0.45
C GLY A 284 6.25 3.65 -0.72
N ILE A 285 7.14 4.01 -1.64
CA ILE A 285 7.46 3.21 -2.83
C ILE A 285 8.11 1.88 -2.42
N ILE A 286 9.10 1.94 -1.53
CA ILE A 286 9.82 0.76 -1.01
C ILE A 286 8.86 -0.13 -0.21
N GLY A 287 7.99 0.46 0.62
CA GLY A 287 7.01 -0.28 1.40
C GLY A 287 6.05 -1.09 0.52
N ILE A 288 5.49 -0.47 -0.52
CA ILE A 288 4.62 -1.16 -1.48
C ILE A 288 5.40 -2.27 -2.20
N ALA A 289 6.61 -1.97 -2.69
CA ALA A 289 7.45 -2.96 -3.36
C ALA A 289 7.79 -4.16 -2.46
N LEU A 290 8.09 -3.91 -1.19
CA LEU A 290 8.43 -4.94 -0.21
C LEU A 290 7.22 -5.82 0.12
N ILE A 291 6.04 -5.22 0.30
CA ILE A 291 4.79 -5.97 0.51
C ILE A 291 4.49 -6.85 -0.71
N LEU A 292 4.63 -6.33 -1.92
CA LEU A 292 4.42 -7.09 -3.15
C LEU A 292 5.42 -8.23 -3.30
N ALA A 293 6.71 -7.97 -3.04
CA ALA A 293 7.75 -8.98 -3.11
C ALA A 293 7.53 -10.09 -2.08
N LEU A 294 7.19 -9.73 -0.84
CA LEU A 294 6.90 -10.69 0.23
C LEU A 294 5.66 -11.53 -0.10
N SER A 295 4.57 -10.89 -0.54
CA SER A 295 3.33 -11.55 -0.91
C SER A 295 3.55 -12.56 -2.04
N GLN A 296 4.21 -12.15 -3.12
CA GLN A 296 4.51 -13.03 -4.25
C GLN A 296 5.48 -14.16 -3.86
N GLY A 297 6.48 -13.87 -3.03
CA GLY A 297 7.41 -14.87 -2.51
C GLY A 297 6.71 -15.93 -1.65
N MET A 298 5.86 -15.50 -0.71
CA MET A 298 5.12 -16.39 0.17
C MET A 298 4.10 -17.24 -0.59
N ASN A 299 3.37 -16.65 -1.54
CA ASN A 299 2.45 -17.43 -2.39
C ASN A 299 3.19 -18.52 -3.17
N ARG A 300 4.36 -18.20 -3.74
CA ARG A 300 5.19 -19.19 -4.44
C ARG A 300 5.66 -20.32 -3.52
N GLU A 301 6.00 -19.99 -2.28
CA GLU A 301 6.41 -21.00 -1.29
C GLU A 301 5.24 -21.89 -0.87
N ILE A 302 4.05 -21.32 -0.68
CA ILE A 302 2.83 -22.09 -0.42
C ILE A 302 2.52 -23.03 -1.57
N ASP A 303 2.60 -22.55 -2.82
CA ASP A 303 2.33 -23.38 -4.00
C ASP A 303 3.33 -24.54 -4.10
N ASN A 304 4.61 -24.29 -3.82
CA ASN A 304 5.63 -25.35 -3.78
C ASN A 304 5.36 -26.34 -2.64
N PHE A 305 5.09 -25.84 -1.44
CA PHE A 305 4.78 -26.68 -0.29
C PHE A 305 3.56 -27.55 -0.54
N GLN A 306 2.49 -27.01 -1.14
CA GLN A 306 1.30 -27.77 -1.52
C GLN A 306 1.64 -28.84 -2.57
N ARG A 307 2.41 -28.49 -3.61
CA ARG A 307 2.85 -29.43 -4.64
C ARG A 307 3.67 -30.57 -4.05
N ASP A 308 4.65 -30.26 -3.21
CA ASP A 308 5.54 -31.24 -2.60
C ASP A 308 4.81 -32.11 -1.58
N THR A 309 3.92 -31.51 -0.78
CA THR A 309 3.11 -32.23 0.21
C THR A 309 2.15 -33.20 -0.48
N LEU A 310 1.37 -32.73 -1.47
CA LEU A 310 0.42 -33.57 -2.20
C LEU A 310 1.11 -34.63 -3.07
N GLY A 311 2.27 -34.31 -3.65
CA GLY A 311 3.06 -35.26 -4.44
C GLY A 311 3.59 -36.44 -3.64
N ASN A 312 3.78 -36.29 -2.33
CA ASN A 312 4.27 -37.36 -1.45
C ASN A 312 3.17 -38.30 -0.92
N TYR A 313 1.88 -37.98 -1.11
CA TYR A 313 0.81 -38.88 -0.71
C TYR A 313 0.57 -39.94 -1.81
N PRO A 314 0.77 -41.24 -1.51
CA PRO A 314 0.54 -42.28 -2.51
C PRO A 314 -0.95 -42.38 -2.84
N LEU A 315 -1.29 -42.32 -4.12
CA LEU A 315 -2.63 -42.63 -4.60
C LEU A 315 -2.86 -44.14 -4.47
N LYS A 316 -3.85 -44.54 -3.67
CA LYS A 316 -4.20 -45.95 -3.44
C LYS A 316 -5.55 -46.24 -4.07
N VAL A 317 -5.57 -47.14 -5.04
CA VAL A 317 -6.79 -47.71 -5.62
C VAL A 317 -6.97 -49.12 -5.06
N SER A 318 -8.10 -49.40 -4.42
CA SER A 318 -8.39 -50.69 -3.78
C SER A 318 -9.73 -51.26 -4.24
N TYR A 319 -9.89 -52.58 -4.16
CA TYR A 319 -11.13 -53.28 -4.54
C TYR A 319 -12.37 -52.83 -3.77
N GLN A 320 -12.19 -52.26 -2.59
CA GLN A 320 -13.23 -51.61 -1.81
C GLN A 320 -12.74 -50.26 -1.32
N TYR A 321 -13.64 -49.30 -1.24
CA TYR A 321 -13.39 -48.03 -0.59
C TYR A 321 -14.56 -47.66 0.30
N THR A 322 -14.27 -46.91 1.35
CA THR A 322 -15.28 -46.38 2.25
C THR A 322 -15.83 -45.10 1.67
N ASN A 323 -17.15 -45.06 1.44
CA ASN A 323 -17.82 -43.84 1.02
C ASN A 323 -18.02 -42.93 2.24
N PHE A 324 -17.12 -41.95 2.40
CA PHE A 324 -17.14 -41.01 3.52
C PHE A 324 -18.36 -40.07 3.50
N GLU A 325 -19.02 -39.87 2.36
CA GLU A 325 -20.25 -39.07 2.27
C GLU A 325 -21.37 -39.73 3.08
N LYS A 326 -21.52 -41.05 2.95
CA LYS A 326 -22.45 -41.86 3.76
C LYS A 326 -22.10 -41.90 5.24
N ILE A 327 -20.84 -41.64 5.61
CA ILE A 327 -20.39 -41.50 7.01
C ILE A 327 -20.79 -40.12 7.56
N MET A 328 -20.73 -39.05 6.77
CA MET A 328 -21.18 -37.72 7.21
C MET A 328 -22.70 -37.62 7.39
N ASP A 329 -23.46 -38.42 6.65
CA ASP A 329 -24.92 -38.54 6.83
C ASP A 329 -25.32 -39.36 8.07
N TYR A 330 -24.35 -39.99 8.75
CA TYR A 330 -24.59 -40.65 10.03
C TYR A 330 -24.86 -39.61 11.12
N ARG A 331 -26.13 -39.46 11.50
CA ARG A 331 -26.53 -38.69 12.67
C ARG A 331 -26.70 -39.65 13.85
N PRO A 332 -26.05 -39.42 15.01
CA PRO A 332 -26.36 -40.18 16.20
C PRO A 332 -27.84 -39.97 16.56
N ASP A 333 -28.49 -41.02 17.05
CA ASP A 333 -29.90 -40.97 17.45
C ASP A 333 -30.11 -39.85 18.49
N ASP A 334 -31.15 -39.02 18.32
CA ASP A 334 -31.51 -37.94 19.24
C ASP A 334 -32.23 -38.51 20.48
N LEU A 335 -31.51 -39.32 21.24
CA LEU A 335 -31.97 -39.95 22.48
C LEU A 335 -31.56 -39.10 23.70
N PRO A 336 -32.34 -39.12 24.79
CA PRO A 336 -31.94 -38.46 26.03
C PRO A 336 -30.68 -39.14 26.59
N THR A 337 -29.60 -38.38 26.71
CA THR A 337 -28.35 -38.85 27.33
C THR A 337 -28.56 -39.11 28.82
N LYS A 338 -27.95 -40.20 29.33
CA LYS A 338 -28.04 -40.66 30.73
C LYS A 338 -29.49 -40.79 31.24
N PRO A 339 -30.31 -41.65 30.61
CA PRO A 339 -31.69 -41.81 31.05
C PRO A 339 -31.74 -42.33 32.51
N ASP A 340 -32.70 -41.82 33.29
CA ASP A 340 -32.94 -42.21 34.70
C ASP A 340 -33.75 -43.51 34.78
N ILE A 341 -33.26 -44.53 34.07
CA ILE A 341 -33.84 -45.88 34.05
C ILE A 341 -32.75 -46.89 34.45
N GLN A 342 -33.11 -47.88 35.27
CA GLN A 342 -32.20 -48.94 35.71
C GLN A 342 -32.29 -50.18 34.81
N GLU A 343 -32.27 -49.95 33.50
CA GLU A 343 -32.43 -50.99 32.48
C GLU A 343 -31.44 -50.78 31.34
N VAL A 344 -31.03 -51.89 30.71
CA VAL A 344 -30.27 -51.92 29.47
C VAL A 344 -31.25 -51.92 28.29
N ILE A 345 -31.01 -51.06 27.30
CA ILE A 345 -31.81 -50.96 26.08
C ILE A 345 -31.11 -51.73 24.95
N PRO A 346 -31.71 -52.79 24.38
CA PRO A 346 -31.19 -53.46 23.19
C PRO A 346 -31.16 -52.53 21.97
N TYR A 347 -30.07 -52.56 21.19
CA TYR A 347 -29.90 -51.75 19.97
C TYR A 347 -29.27 -52.56 18.82
N GLU A 348 -29.70 -52.31 17.58
CA GLU A 348 -29.03 -52.82 16.37
C GLU A 348 -28.15 -51.72 15.76
N PRO A 349 -26.83 -51.92 15.60
CA PRO A 349 -25.99 -50.95 14.90
C PRO A 349 -26.38 -50.85 13.42
N PRO A 350 -26.21 -49.68 12.79
CA PRO A 350 -26.46 -49.53 11.36
C PRO A 350 -25.54 -50.47 10.57
N SER A 351 -26.06 -51.15 9.54
CA SER A 351 -25.25 -52.09 8.77
C SER A 351 -24.07 -51.38 8.07
N ILE A 352 -22.84 -51.68 8.49
CA ILE A 352 -21.60 -51.12 7.93
C ILE A 352 -21.38 -51.60 6.48
N SER A 353 -22.04 -52.69 6.07
CA SER A 353 -22.00 -53.25 4.72
C SER A 353 -22.43 -52.27 3.62
N GLY A 354 -23.23 -51.24 3.91
CA GLY A 354 -23.64 -50.20 2.95
C GLY A 354 -22.64 -49.06 2.76
N LEU A 355 -21.62 -48.97 3.64
CA LEU A 355 -20.59 -47.92 3.62
C LEU A 355 -19.36 -48.31 2.77
N MET A 356 -19.22 -49.60 2.46
CA MET A 356 -18.16 -50.11 1.60
C MET A 356 -18.69 -50.32 0.20
N GLU A 357 -18.15 -49.57 -0.76
CA GLU A 357 -18.42 -49.77 -2.18
C GLU A 357 -17.27 -50.54 -2.82
N ARG A 358 -17.60 -51.36 -3.82
CA ARG A 358 -16.62 -52.17 -4.55
C ARG A 358 -16.21 -51.47 -5.83
N ASN A 359 -14.91 -51.35 -6.05
CA ASN A 359 -14.35 -50.95 -7.34
C ASN A 359 -14.22 -52.18 -8.23
N ASP A 360 -14.57 -52.04 -9.51
CA ASP A 360 -14.35 -53.06 -10.53
C ASP A 360 -12.94 -52.92 -11.13
N ILE A 361 -11.96 -53.55 -10.48
CA ILE A 361 -10.57 -53.54 -10.92
C ILE A 361 -10.33 -54.81 -11.76
N THR A 362 -10.51 -54.68 -13.07
CA THR A 362 -10.28 -55.74 -14.05
C THR A 362 -8.81 -55.89 -14.42
N GLU A 363 -8.45 -57.01 -15.04
CA GLU A 363 -7.10 -57.24 -15.56
C GLU A 363 -6.72 -56.22 -16.64
N ASP A 364 -7.69 -55.84 -17.49
CA ASP A 364 -7.52 -54.77 -18.50
C ASP A 364 -7.16 -53.42 -17.85
N TYR A 365 -7.81 -53.06 -16.73
CA TYR A 365 -7.48 -51.85 -16.00
C TYR A 365 -6.07 -51.91 -15.39
N VAL A 366 -5.68 -53.05 -14.83
CA VAL A 366 -4.33 -53.24 -14.29
C VAL A 366 -3.27 -53.12 -15.39
N ASN A 367 -3.54 -53.69 -16.57
CA ASN A 367 -2.65 -53.58 -17.72
C ASN A 367 -2.57 -52.14 -18.24
N TYR A 368 -3.70 -51.44 -18.32
CA TYR A 368 -3.74 -50.02 -18.63
C TYR A 368 -2.85 -49.18 -17.68
N VAL A 369 -2.95 -49.40 -16.37
CA VAL A 369 -2.13 -48.67 -15.38
C VAL A 369 -0.63 -48.99 -15.55
N LYS A 370 -0.27 -50.25 -15.83
CA LYS A 370 1.11 -50.64 -16.13
C LYS A 370 1.64 -49.98 -17.40
N ASP A 371 0.85 -49.99 -18.47
CA ASP A 371 1.21 -49.39 -19.76
C ASP A 371 1.35 -47.88 -19.63
N TYR A 372 0.45 -47.23 -18.90
CA TYR A 372 0.54 -45.80 -18.58
C TYR A 372 1.82 -45.49 -17.79
N TYR A 373 2.11 -46.24 -16.73
CA TYR A 373 3.34 -46.08 -15.93
C TYR A 373 4.62 -46.27 -16.76
N ASN A 374 4.62 -47.22 -17.69
CA ASN A 374 5.78 -47.50 -18.55
C ASN A 374 5.90 -46.55 -19.76
N GLY A 375 4.81 -45.87 -20.12
CA GLY A 375 4.72 -44.90 -21.22
C GLY A 375 4.71 -43.46 -20.72
N GLU A 376 3.59 -42.77 -20.97
CA GLU A 376 3.43 -41.33 -20.71
C GLU A 376 3.50 -40.95 -19.21
N GLY A 377 3.18 -41.89 -18.32
CA GLY A 377 3.18 -41.70 -16.88
C GLY A 377 4.56 -41.86 -16.21
N LYS A 378 5.59 -42.28 -16.95
CA LYS A 378 6.91 -42.61 -16.39
C LYS A 378 7.57 -41.45 -15.65
N ASP A 379 7.40 -40.23 -16.16
CA ASP A 379 7.97 -39.01 -15.55
C ASP A 379 7.06 -38.40 -14.47
N ASN A 380 5.82 -38.88 -14.34
CA ASN A 380 4.81 -38.34 -13.42
C ASN A 380 4.52 -39.24 -12.21
N ILE A 381 4.90 -40.53 -12.27
CA ILE A 381 4.66 -41.50 -11.19
C ILE A 381 6.02 -42.02 -10.70
N SER A 382 6.37 -41.70 -9.45
CA SER A 382 7.68 -42.07 -8.90
C SER A 382 7.84 -43.58 -8.62
N ALA A 383 6.74 -44.27 -8.30
CA ALA A 383 6.74 -45.72 -8.07
C ALA A 383 5.33 -46.31 -8.26
N LEU A 384 5.25 -47.50 -8.86
CA LEU A 384 4.03 -48.28 -8.97
C LEU A 384 4.16 -49.58 -8.17
N THR A 385 3.23 -49.82 -7.24
CA THR A 385 3.13 -51.09 -6.50
C THR A 385 1.76 -51.70 -6.73
N ILE A 386 1.72 -52.92 -7.27
CA ILE A 386 0.48 -53.69 -7.44
C ILE A 386 0.51 -54.87 -6.48
N LYS A 387 -0.49 -54.97 -5.61
CA LYS A 387 -0.64 -56.07 -4.64
C LYS A 387 -1.81 -56.95 -5.05
N TYR A 388 -1.53 -58.23 -5.26
CA TYR A 388 -2.56 -59.24 -5.52
C TYR A 388 -2.93 -59.91 -4.21
N PHE A 389 -4.22 -59.98 -3.91
CA PHE A 389 -4.75 -60.73 -2.78
C PHE A 389 -5.35 -62.02 -3.31
N MET A 390 -4.96 -63.15 -2.72
CA MET A 390 -5.53 -64.45 -3.07
C MET A 390 -6.37 -64.95 -1.90
N GLU A 391 -7.52 -65.50 -2.23
CA GLU A 391 -8.30 -66.27 -1.26
C GLU A 391 -7.59 -67.60 -1.05
N TYR A 392 -7.27 -67.92 0.19
CA TYR A 392 -6.84 -69.27 0.51
C TYR A 392 -7.38 -69.67 1.88
N THR A 393 -7.78 -70.93 1.95
CA THR A 393 -8.21 -71.55 3.21
C THR A 393 -7.21 -72.64 3.54
N ILE A 394 -6.58 -72.53 4.69
CA ILE A 394 -5.76 -73.61 5.25
C ILE A 394 -6.71 -74.54 5.99
N LEU A 395 -6.73 -75.81 5.60
CA LEU A 395 -7.49 -76.84 6.28
C LEU A 395 -6.53 -77.69 7.12
N ASN A 396 -6.91 -77.96 8.37
CA ASN A 396 -6.24 -78.96 9.18
C ASN A 396 -6.94 -80.31 8.99
N LYS A 397 -6.17 -81.34 8.63
CA LYS A 397 -6.65 -82.71 8.48
C LYS A 397 -6.59 -83.39 9.85
N LYS A 398 -7.74 -83.81 10.36
CA LYS A 398 -7.86 -84.65 11.56
C LYS A 398 -8.32 -86.05 11.12
N GLU A 399 -7.68 -87.07 11.66
CA GLU A 399 -8.08 -88.46 11.45
C GLU A 399 -8.61 -88.94 12.78
N ASP A 400 -9.93 -89.14 12.84
CA ASP A 400 -10.60 -89.60 14.05
C ASP A 400 -10.34 -91.11 14.22
N ALA A 401 -10.40 -91.61 15.45
CA ALA A 401 -9.92 -92.95 15.83
C ALA A 401 -10.61 -94.12 15.09
N ASP A 402 -11.75 -93.86 14.44
CA ASP A 402 -12.51 -94.83 13.64
C ASP A 402 -12.04 -94.91 12.16
N GLY A 403 -10.95 -94.21 11.81
CA GLY A 403 -10.38 -94.14 10.46
C GLY A 403 -11.08 -93.12 9.54
N THR A 404 -11.95 -92.28 10.11
CA THR A 404 -12.67 -91.24 9.35
C THR A 404 -11.82 -89.97 9.30
N ILE A 405 -11.59 -89.43 8.10
CA ILE A 405 -10.79 -88.22 7.89
C ILE A 405 -11.72 -87.00 7.82
N THR A 406 -11.56 -86.06 8.74
CA THR A 406 -12.25 -84.77 8.78
C THR A 406 -11.29 -83.62 8.48
N TYR A 407 -11.75 -82.59 7.75
CA TYR A 407 -10.97 -81.40 7.42
C TYR A 407 -11.61 -80.17 8.07
N ASN A 408 -10.94 -79.58 9.04
CA ASN A 408 -11.40 -78.38 9.72
C ASN A 408 -10.72 -77.14 9.14
N LYS A 409 -11.44 -76.02 9.02
CA LYS A 409 -10.86 -74.75 8.59
C LYS A 409 -9.94 -74.22 9.70
N PHE A 410 -8.63 -74.22 9.43
CA PHE A 410 -7.61 -73.69 10.35
C PHE A 410 -7.44 -72.18 10.18
N TYR A 411 -7.44 -71.72 8.93
CA TYR A 411 -7.29 -70.31 8.60
C TYR A 411 -8.00 -70.01 7.29
N ASN A 412 -8.62 -68.84 7.17
CA ASN A 412 -9.25 -68.38 5.94
C ASN A 412 -8.86 -66.92 5.70
N GLU A 413 -8.09 -66.68 4.64
CA GLU A 413 -7.84 -65.34 4.12
C GLU A 413 -8.94 -65.01 3.11
N ASN A 414 -9.79 -64.04 3.41
CA ASN A 414 -10.83 -63.58 2.49
C ASN A 414 -10.21 -62.70 1.37
N LYS A 415 -10.82 -62.69 0.17
CA LYS A 415 -10.43 -61.75 -0.93
C LYS A 415 -10.57 -60.27 -0.56
N THR A 416 -11.15 -59.98 0.60
CA THR A 416 -11.52 -58.65 1.05
C THR A 416 -10.57 -58.23 2.15
N PRO A 417 -9.57 -57.38 1.85
CA PRO A 417 -8.85 -56.71 2.91
C PRO A 417 -9.84 -55.77 3.59
N VAL A 418 -10.14 -56.03 4.87
CA VAL A 418 -10.80 -55.02 5.71
C VAL A 418 -9.84 -53.83 5.76
N PRO A 419 -10.27 -52.60 5.40
CA PRO A 419 -9.44 -51.43 5.60
C PRO A 419 -9.08 -51.36 7.07
N THR A 420 -7.80 -51.53 7.41
CA THR A 420 -7.27 -51.23 8.73
C THR A 420 -7.20 -49.72 8.91
N MET A 421 -8.36 -49.05 8.92
CA MET A 421 -8.47 -47.84 9.69
C MET A 421 -8.68 -48.28 11.15
N PRO A 422 -8.03 -47.63 12.14
CA PRO A 422 -8.44 -47.75 13.52
C PRO A 422 -9.75 -46.97 13.65
N LEU A 423 -10.83 -47.51 13.09
CA LEU A 423 -12.16 -47.09 13.49
C LEU A 423 -12.42 -47.75 14.85
N PRO A 424 -13.07 -47.08 15.81
CA PRO A 424 -13.39 -47.63 17.13
C PRO A 424 -14.42 -48.77 17.08
N VAL A 425 -14.71 -49.30 15.89
CA VAL A 425 -15.66 -50.38 15.62
C VAL A 425 -14.91 -51.72 15.49
N SER A 426 -13.85 -51.92 16.27
CA SER A 426 -13.31 -53.27 16.43
C SER A 426 -14.39 -54.14 17.10
N ASN A 427 -14.70 -55.29 16.51
CA ASN A 427 -15.61 -56.33 17.03
C ASN A 427 -15.17 -56.94 18.39
N SER A 428 -14.38 -56.22 19.18
CA SER A 428 -13.93 -56.65 20.50
C SER A 428 -15.01 -56.40 21.53
N SER A 429 -15.85 -57.40 21.82
CA SER A 429 -16.86 -57.34 22.89
C SER A 429 -16.28 -57.30 24.31
N ALA A 430 -14.97 -57.03 24.45
CA ALA A 430 -14.30 -56.86 25.73
C ALA A 430 -13.26 -55.72 25.67
N THR A 431 -13.14 -54.93 26.73
CA THR A 431 -12.23 -53.76 26.83
C THR A 431 -11.55 -53.72 28.19
N LEU A 432 -10.24 -53.48 28.19
CA LEU A 432 -9.48 -53.15 29.40
C LEU A 432 -9.85 -51.73 29.86
N LEU A 433 -10.38 -51.61 31.07
CA LEU A 433 -10.72 -50.36 31.72
C LEU A 433 -9.51 -49.86 32.53
N PRO A 434 -9.32 -48.53 32.63
CA PRO A 434 -8.25 -47.96 33.45
C PRO A 434 -8.50 -48.21 34.93
N ASP A 435 -7.43 -48.42 35.71
CA ASP A 435 -7.51 -48.67 37.14
C ASP A 435 -7.44 -47.39 38.00
N GLY A 436 -7.78 -47.53 39.28
CA GLY A 436 -7.60 -46.49 40.29
C GLY A 436 -8.43 -45.22 40.06
N ASP A 437 -7.90 -44.06 40.45
CA ASP A 437 -8.61 -42.77 40.37
C ASP A 437 -8.99 -42.38 38.92
N MET A 438 -8.28 -42.94 37.92
CA MET A 438 -8.61 -42.71 36.51
C MET A 438 -9.96 -43.35 36.15
N PHE A 439 -10.27 -44.53 36.68
CA PHE A 439 -11.57 -45.17 36.49
C PHE A 439 -12.70 -44.25 36.92
N ASP A 440 -12.61 -43.70 38.13
CA ASP A 440 -13.65 -42.83 38.71
C ASP A 440 -13.76 -41.49 37.99
N THR A 441 -12.73 -41.07 37.27
CA THR A 441 -12.78 -39.84 36.48
C THR A 441 -13.54 -40.06 35.17
N VAL A 442 -13.46 -41.27 34.60
CA VAL A 442 -13.95 -41.58 33.25
C VAL A 442 -15.28 -42.35 33.26
N TYR A 443 -15.57 -43.13 34.29
CA TYR A 443 -16.75 -44.01 34.36
C TYR A 443 -17.64 -43.76 35.60
N ASP A 444 -18.94 -43.95 35.40
CA ASP A 444 -19.97 -44.07 36.42
C ASP A 444 -20.33 -45.55 36.57
N ILE A 445 -20.28 -46.09 37.80
CA ILE A 445 -20.90 -47.39 38.11
C ILE A 445 -22.40 -47.13 38.27
N VAL A 446 -23.19 -47.52 37.26
CA VAL A 446 -24.65 -47.28 37.25
C VAL A 446 -25.41 -48.31 38.07
N ALA A 447 -24.83 -49.50 38.27
CA ALA A 447 -25.36 -50.55 39.15
C ALA A 447 -24.26 -51.54 39.57
N GLY A 448 -24.40 -52.16 40.74
CA GLY A 448 -23.47 -53.17 41.25
C GLY A 448 -22.27 -52.60 42.00
N THR A 449 -21.21 -53.40 42.12
CA THR A 449 -19.98 -53.06 42.87
C THR A 449 -18.74 -53.20 42.00
N ARG A 450 -17.59 -52.71 42.49
CA ARG A 450 -16.31 -52.94 41.81
C ARG A 450 -15.95 -54.44 41.85
N PRO A 451 -15.34 -55.00 40.80
CA PRO A 451 -14.79 -56.33 40.78
C PRO A 451 -13.91 -56.62 41.97
N VAL A 452 -14.13 -57.77 42.58
CA VAL A 452 -13.21 -58.39 43.50
C VAL A 452 -12.85 -59.77 42.95
N HIS A 453 -11.57 -59.96 42.65
CA HIS A 453 -11.08 -61.22 42.10
C HIS A 453 -10.68 -62.18 43.22
N ASP A 454 -11.02 -63.46 43.05
CA ASP A 454 -10.53 -64.56 43.86
C ASP A 454 -9.77 -65.57 42.97
N PRO A 455 -8.48 -65.31 42.70
CA PRO A 455 -7.67 -66.17 41.85
C PRO A 455 -7.54 -67.60 42.38
N ALA A 456 -7.67 -67.82 43.70
CA ALA A 456 -7.55 -69.14 44.30
C ALA A 456 -8.72 -70.06 43.93
N ASN A 457 -9.90 -69.48 43.68
CA ASN A 457 -11.11 -70.19 43.26
C ASN A 457 -11.44 -70.00 41.77
N LYS A 458 -10.55 -69.36 41.00
CA LYS A 458 -10.75 -69.01 39.57
C LYS A 458 -12.00 -68.17 39.29
N ILE A 459 -12.43 -67.36 40.27
CA ILE A 459 -13.56 -66.46 40.12
C ILE A 459 -13.01 -65.06 39.91
N PHE A 460 -13.33 -64.46 38.77
CA PHE A 460 -12.98 -63.08 38.48
C PHE A 460 -14.26 -62.30 38.20
N GLU A 461 -14.30 -61.08 38.69
CA GLU A 461 -15.46 -60.23 38.50
C GLU A 461 -15.20 -59.25 37.35
N VAL A 462 -16.22 -58.97 36.54
CA VAL A 462 -16.11 -58.07 35.39
C VAL A 462 -17.24 -57.06 35.40
N TYR A 463 -17.02 -55.96 34.69
CA TYR A 463 -18.06 -54.98 34.42
C TYR A 463 -18.79 -55.30 33.11
N LEU A 464 -20.04 -54.86 33.00
CA LEU A 464 -20.75 -54.72 31.73
C LEU A 464 -20.72 -53.25 31.32
N THR A 465 -20.20 -52.93 30.15
CA THR A 465 -20.10 -51.56 29.63
C THR A 465 -21.34 -51.19 28.81
N VAL A 466 -22.01 -50.10 29.19
CA VAL A 466 -23.14 -49.51 28.45
C VAL A 466 -22.77 -48.15 27.87
N ASP A 467 -23.37 -47.77 26.75
CA ASP A 467 -23.18 -46.42 26.21
C ASP A 467 -23.89 -45.34 27.04
N GLU A 468 -23.71 -44.07 26.66
CA GLU A 468 -24.31 -42.93 27.38
C GLU A 468 -25.86 -42.97 27.44
N TYR A 469 -26.50 -43.83 26.63
CA TYR A 469 -27.94 -44.03 26.55
C TYR A 469 -28.40 -45.32 27.24
N ASN A 470 -27.52 -46.01 27.98
CA ASN A 470 -27.75 -47.34 28.55
C ASN A 470 -27.97 -48.46 27.51
N ARG A 471 -27.45 -48.31 26.29
CA ARG A 471 -27.62 -49.31 25.23
C ARG A 471 -26.50 -50.34 25.18
N ILE A 472 -26.85 -51.57 24.81
CA ILE A 472 -25.94 -52.65 24.43
C ILE A 472 -26.41 -53.25 23.10
N GLU A 473 -25.47 -53.65 22.25
CA GLU A 473 -25.76 -54.27 20.95
C GLU A 473 -26.48 -55.62 21.12
N MET A 474 -27.47 -55.88 20.26
CA MET A 474 -28.27 -57.10 20.32
C MET A 474 -27.43 -58.37 20.19
N ASP A 475 -26.35 -58.37 19.40
CA ASP A 475 -25.48 -59.53 19.25
C ASP A 475 -24.71 -59.84 20.54
N ILE A 476 -24.33 -58.81 21.31
CA ILE A 476 -23.71 -58.99 22.63
C ILE A 476 -24.75 -59.55 23.62
N LEU A 477 -25.98 -59.03 23.61
CA LEU A 477 -27.06 -59.54 24.47
C LEU A 477 -27.42 -61.00 24.16
N LYS A 478 -27.47 -61.38 22.88
CA LYS A 478 -27.62 -62.78 22.45
C LYS A 478 -26.45 -63.64 22.94
N GLY A 479 -25.22 -63.14 22.82
CA GLY A 479 -24.02 -63.81 23.34
C GLY A 479 -24.05 -64.02 24.86
N LEU A 480 -24.68 -63.11 25.61
CA LEU A 480 -24.92 -63.23 27.06
C LEU A 480 -26.12 -64.15 27.41
N GLY A 481 -26.73 -64.79 26.42
CA GLY A 481 -27.83 -65.75 26.60
C GLY A 481 -29.21 -65.10 26.79
N PHE A 482 -29.39 -63.84 26.42
CA PHE A 482 -30.71 -63.22 26.35
C PHE A 482 -31.33 -63.45 24.97
N ASP A 483 -32.67 -63.41 24.89
CA ASP A 483 -33.41 -63.32 23.63
C ASP A 483 -33.94 -61.89 23.50
N PRO A 484 -33.10 -60.92 23.07
CA PRO A 484 -33.45 -59.50 23.08
C PRO A 484 -34.50 -59.22 21.99
N GLU A 485 -35.58 -58.54 22.36
CA GLU A 485 -36.57 -57.98 21.44
C GLU A 485 -36.41 -56.46 21.38
N LEU A 486 -36.47 -55.88 20.18
CA LEU A 486 -36.44 -54.43 19.98
C LEU A 486 -37.59 -53.76 20.76
N GLY A 487 -37.25 -52.78 21.59
CA GLY A 487 -38.21 -52.04 22.42
C GLY A 487 -38.54 -52.67 23.77
N LYS A 488 -37.92 -53.80 24.14
CA LYS A 488 -38.05 -54.41 25.47
C LYS A 488 -36.73 -54.29 26.24
N ASN A 489 -36.74 -53.44 27.27
CA ASN A 489 -35.57 -53.21 28.11
C ASN A 489 -35.33 -54.38 29.07
N ILE A 490 -34.07 -54.58 29.47
CA ILE A 490 -33.67 -55.65 30.40
C ILE A 490 -33.18 -54.99 31.70
N PRO A 491 -33.76 -55.29 32.88
CA PRO A 491 -33.36 -54.65 34.12
C PRO A 491 -31.92 -54.99 34.53
N TYR A 492 -31.21 -54.04 35.16
CA TYR A 492 -29.82 -54.24 35.60
C TYR A 492 -29.63 -55.44 36.54
N SER A 493 -30.64 -55.76 37.35
CA SER A 493 -30.64 -56.92 38.25
C SER A 493 -30.52 -58.26 37.53
N GLU A 494 -30.88 -58.33 36.23
CA GLU A 494 -30.74 -59.56 35.46
C GLU A 494 -29.31 -59.82 34.98
N PHE A 495 -28.46 -58.80 34.95
CA PHE A 495 -27.05 -58.91 34.54
C PHE A 495 -26.13 -59.13 35.75
N ILE A 496 -26.39 -58.42 36.87
CA ILE A 496 -25.54 -58.47 38.05
C ILE A 496 -25.59 -59.85 38.70
N GLY A 497 -24.42 -60.43 38.90
CA GLY A 497 -24.24 -61.74 39.50
C GLY A 497 -24.33 -62.90 38.52
N ARG A 498 -24.59 -62.67 37.22
CA ARG A 498 -24.50 -63.72 36.19
C ARG A 498 -23.05 -64.13 35.98
N SER A 499 -22.84 -65.44 35.88
CA SER A 499 -21.56 -66.05 35.61
C SER A 499 -21.44 -66.40 34.12
N LEU A 500 -20.35 -65.95 33.52
CA LEU A 500 -19.84 -66.32 32.20
C LEU A 500 -18.62 -67.21 32.41
N TYR A 501 -18.29 -68.07 31.45
CA TYR A 501 -17.15 -68.99 31.58
C TYR A 501 -16.14 -68.69 30.47
N LEU A 502 -14.98 -68.17 30.86
CA LEU A 502 -13.85 -67.94 29.97
C LEU A 502 -12.99 -69.19 29.92
N TYR A 503 -12.94 -69.85 28.76
CA TYR A 503 -12.09 -71.00 28.54
C TYR A 503 -10.78 -70.59 27.84
N PRO A 504 -9.61 -70.76 28.47
CA PRO A 504 -8.33 -70.46 27.84
C PRO A 504 -7.92 -71.58 26.88
N GLY A 505 -8.22 -71.43 25.59
CA GLY A 505 -7.84 -72.39 24.54
C GLY A 505 -8.86 -72.48 23.40
N THR A 506 -8.66 -73.42 22.48
CA THR A 506 -9.61 -73.66 21.38
C THR A 506 -10.84 -74.41 21.92
N TYR A 507 -12.01 -73.77 21.89
CA TYR A 507 -13.28 -74.38 22.28
C TYR A 507 -13.65 -75.54 21.32
N ASP A 508 -13.82 -76.75 21.85
CA ASP A 508 -14.38 -77.91 21.16
C ASP A 508 -15.62 -78.38 21.93
N GLU A 509 -16.78 -78.27 21.29
CA GLU A 509 -18.10 -78.52 21.90
C GLU A 509 -18.26 -79.95 22.43
N ASN A 510 -17.43 -80.89 21.96
CA ASN A 510 -17.45 -82.29 22.40
C ASN A 510 -16.47 -82.61 23.55
N ASN A 511 -15.59 -81.68 23.94
CA ASN A 511 -14.52 -81.95 24.91
C ASN A 511 -14.33 -80.78 25.92
N PHE A 512 -15.43 -80.12 26.27
CA PHE A 512 -15.47 -79.01 27.22
C PHE A 512 -15.63 -79.54 28.65
N ASP A 513 -14.61 -79.31 29.50
CA ASP A 513 -14.72 -79.48 30.96
C ASP A 513 -14.94 -78.11 31.62
N VAL A 514 -16.11 -77.94 32.24
CA VAL A 514 -16.50 -76.70 32.95
C VAL A 514 -15.52 -76.33 34.06
N ASN A 515 -14.80 -77.32 34.63
CA ASN A 515 -13.86 -77.10 35.74
C ASN A 515 -12.52 -76.47 35.29
N GLU A 516 -12.25 -76.45 33.99
CA GLU A 516 -11.07 -75.80 33.40
C GLU A 516 -11.34 -74.34 33.02
N ALA A 517 -12.60 -73.94 32.91
CA ALA A 517 -12.98 -72.57 32.63
C ALA A 517 -12.79 -71.64 33.86
N ILE A 518 -12.46 -70.39 33.58
CA ILE A 518 -12.43 -69.29 34.55
C ILE A 518 -13.83 -68.71 34.61
N GLU A 519 -14.39 -68.60 35.81
CA GLU A 519 -15.72 -68.03 35.99
C GLU A 519 -15.59 -66.50 36.03
N LEU A 520 -16.15 -65.82 35.02
CA LEU A 520 -16.29 -64.37 34.93
C LEU A 520 -17.67 -63.96 35.42
N ARG A 521 -17.76 -63.32 36.57
CA ARG A 521 -19.04 -62.88 37.13
C ARG A 521 -19.25 -61.39 36.93
N ILE A 522 -20.38 -60.99 36.36
CA ILE A 522 -20.69 -59.56 36.18
C ILE A 522 -21.00 -58.96 37.56
N SER A 523 -20.12 -58.12 38.10
CA SER A 523 -20.28 -57.50 39.44
C SER A 523 -20.87 -56.11 39.38
N GLY A 524 -20.73 -55.42 38.25
CA GLY A 524 -21.27 -54.08 38.04
C GLY A 524 -21.48 -53.72 36.58
N ILE A 525 -22.24 -52.65 36.37
CA ILE A 525 -22.49 -52.06 35.05
C ILE A 525 -21.90 -50.65 35.06
N VAL A 526 -21.12 -50.32 34.02
CA VAL A 526 -20.37 -49.06 33.93
C VAL A 526 -20.75 -48.30 32.69
N ARG A 527 -20.81 -46.97 32.83
CA ARG A 527 -21.16 -46.02 31.77
C ARG A 527 -20.13 -44.90 31.73
N LEU A 528 -19.81 -44.39 30.55
CA LEU A 528 -18.91 -43.24 30.41
C LEU A 528 -19.48 -41.96 31.06
N LYS A 529 -18.63 -41.22 31.79
CA LYS A 529 -18.95 -39.89 32.34
C LYS A 529 -18.90 -38.79 31.29
N VAL A 530 -17.97 -38.91 30.34
CA VAL A 530 -17.59 -37.91 29.32
C VAL A 530 -17.86 -38.51 27.93
N PRO A 531 -18.38 -37.72 26.96
CA PRO A 531 -18.69 -38.22 25.61
C PRO A 531 -17.47 -38.82 24.90
N GLU A 532 -17.73 -39.78 23.99
CA GLU A 532 -16.83 -40.77 23.36
C GLU A 532 -15.51 -40.26 22.72
N GLY A 533 -15.24 -38.95 22.72
CA GLY A 533 -14.15 -38.33 21.96
C GLY A 533 -12.72 -38.59 22.46
N PHE A 534 -12.51 -39.27 23.58
CA PHE A 534 -11.15 -39.42 24.17
C PHE A 534 -10.74 -40.83 24.62
N THR A 535 -11.59 -41.86 24.47
CA THR A 535 -11.27 -43.23 24.90
C THR A 535 -11.74 -44.25 23.87
N LEU A 536 -10.91 -45.25 23.56
CA LEU A 536 -11.31 -46.47 22.85
C LEU A 536 -12.32 -47.24 23.72
N PHE A 537 -13.58 -46.81 23.72
CA PHE A 537 -14.65 -47.44 24.49
C PHE A 537 -15.36 -48.47 23.62
N VAL A 538 -15.23 -49.75 23.98
CA VAL A 538 -15.99 -50.81 23.32
C VAL A 538 -17.06 -51.34 24.25
N LYS A 539 -18.26 -51.52 23.69
CA LYS A 539 -19.46 -52.00 24.40
C LYS A 539 -19.33 -53.50 24.62
N GLY A 540 -19.77 -54.01 25.78
CA GLY A 540 -19.63 -55.42 26.16
C GLY A 540 -19.00 -55.61 27.53
N ILE A 541 -17.97 -56.45 27.64
CA ILE A 541 -17.33 -56.81 28.91
C ILE A 541 -16.18 -55.83 29.22
N GLY A 542 -16.26 -55.13 30.35
CA GLY A 542 -15.16 -54.33 30.87
C GLY A 542 -14.38 -55.10 31.92
N TYR A 543 -13.06 -55.19 31.79
CA TYR A 543 -12.20 -55.83 32.79
C TYR A 543 -11.11 -54.87 33.24
N ASP A 544 -10.62 -55.04 34.47
CA ASP A 544 -9.47 -54.29 35.00
C ASP A 544 -8.16 -55.00 34.66
N SER A 545 -7.01 -54.41 35.01
CA SER A 545 -5.70 -55.01 34.66
C SER A 545 -5.30 -56.23 35.49
N ASP A 546 -6.06 -56.55 36.54
CA ASP A 546 -5.80 -57.69 37.42
C ASP A 546 -6.36 -59.01 36.84
N LEU A 547 -7.31 -58.95 35.88
CA LEU A 547 -7.77 -60.07 35.05
C LEU A 547 -6.87 -60.28 33.83
#